data_AF-K1TSH9-F1
#
_entry.id   AF-K1TSH9-F1
#
_cell.length_a   1.000
_cell.length_b   1.000
_cell.length_c   1.000
_cell.angle_alpha   90.00
_cell.angle_beta   90.00
_cell.angle_gamma   90.00
#
_symmetry.space_group_name_H-M   'P 1'
#
loop_
_entity.id
_entity.type
_entity.pdbx_description
1 polymer ?
#
loop_
_entity_poly.entity_id
_entity_poly.type
_entity_poly.pdbx_seq_one_letter_code
_entity_poly.pdbx_strand_id
1 'polypeptide(L)' 'LELMSCTDAISSLIREGKIFQIPNSIQTSKALGMFSLDQDLARLVRTGKITEEVARSRCQNPDDLKRYIGAY' A
#
# COMPACT_ATOMS: atom_id res chain seq x y z
N LEU A 1 -7.33 3.37 -3.46
CA LEU A 1 -6.49 3.41 -4.68
C LEU A 1 -5.11 2.87 -4.30
N GLU A 2 -4.35 2.36 -5.27
CA GLU A 2 -2.92 2.07 -5.12
C GLU A 2 -2.15 2.91 -6.12
N LEU A 3 -0.97 3.38 -5.74
CA LEU A 3 -0.09 4.17 -6.61
C LEU A 3 1.34 3.65 -6.53
N MET A 4 1.86 3.24 -7.68
CA MET A 4 3.26 2.89 -7.89
C MET A 4 3.82 3.72 -9.04
N SER A 5 4.97 4.36 -8.84
CA SER A 5 5.71 5.02 -9.92
C SER A 5 6.82 4.10 -10.44
N CYS A 6 7.05 4.12 -11.75
CA CYS A 6 8.09 3.32 -12.38
C CYS A 6 9.46 3.97 -12.14
N THR A 7 10.11 3.64 -11.01
CA THR A 7 11.49 4.03 -10.72
C THR A 7 12.49 3.07 -11.36
N ASP A 8 13.76 3.47 -11.44
CA ASP A 8 14.82 2.59 -11.94
C ASP A 8 14.90 1.26 -11.16
N ALA A 9 14.69 1.31 -9.84
CA ALA A 9 14.65 0.13 -8.99
C ALA A 9 13.49 -0.82 -9.35
N ILE A 10 12.27 -0.28 -9.51
CA ILE A 10 11.10 -1.06 -9.94
C ILE A 10 11.33 -1.65 -11.34
N SER A 11 11.86 -0.84 -12.25
CA SER A 11 12.19 -1.25 -13.61
C SER A 11 13.19 -2.42 -13.63
N SER A 12 14.20 -2.39 -12.75
CA SER A 12 15.15 -3.51 -12.59
C SER A 12 14.48 -4.76 -12.05
N LEU A 13 13.65 -4.63 -11.00
CA LEU A 13 12.92 -5.76 -10.41
C LEU A 13 12.02 -6.45 -11.44
N ILE A 14 11.39 -5.69 -12.34
CA ILE A 14 10.57 -6.24 -13.44
C ILE A 14 11.45 -7.02 -14.43
N ARG A 15 12.58 -6.44 -14.88
CA ARG A 15 13.50 -7.11 -15.82
C ARG A 15 14.10 -8.39 -15.24
N GLU A 16 14.36 -8.41 -13.94
CA GLU A 16 14.92 -9.56 -13.23
C GLU A 16 13.86 -10.60 -12.80
N GLY A 17 12.58 -10.37 -13.06
CA GLY A 17 11.48 -11.24 -12.64
C GLY A 17 11.22 -11.26 -11.13
N LYS A 18 11.81 -10.33 -10.37
CA LYS A 18 11.69 -10.20 -8.90
C LYS A 18 10.46 -9.40 -8.49
N ILE A 19 9.33 -9.65 -9.15
CA ILE A 19 8.06 -8.90 -9.01
C ILE A 19 7.54 -8.94 -7.56
N PHE A 20 7.78 -10.04 -6.84
CA PHE A 20 7.39 -10.20 -5.43
C PHE A 20 8.06 -9.20 -4.47
N GLN A 21 9.13 -8.51 -4.88
CA GLN A 21 9.78 -7.47 -4.08
C GLN A 21 9.14 -6.08 -4.25
N ILE A 22 8.35 -5.88 -5.30
CA ILE A 22 7.71 -4.59 -5.62
C ILE A 22 6.83 -4.07 -4.48
N PRO A 23 6.02 -4.88 -3.77
CA PRO A 23 5.23 -4.39 -2.63
C PRO A 23 6.09 -3.74 -1.53
N ASN A 24 7.26 -4.31 -1.22
CA ASN A 24 8.20 -3.72 -0.26
C ASN A 24 8.78 -2.40 -0.78
N SER A 25 9.07 -2.32 -2.08
CA SER A 25 9.51 -1.07 -2.70
C SER A 25 8.43 0.02 -2.65
N ILE A 26 7.15 -0.32 -2.85
CA ILE A 26 6.02 0.62 -2.70
C ILE A 26 5.94 1.13 -1.26
N GLN A 27 6.01 0.24 -0.26
CA GLN A 27 5.92 0.62 1.16
C GLN A 27 7.04 1.57 1.60
N THR A 28 8.25 1.39 1.07
CA THR A 28 9.42 2.21 1.41
C THR A 28 9.53 3.50 0.60
N SER A 29 8.86 3.58 -0.57
CA SER A 29 8.93 4.72 -1.49
C SER A 29 7.86 5.80 -1.23
N LYS A 30 7.39 5.94 0.00
CA LYS A 30 6.35 6.92 0.38
C LYS A 30 6.71 8.36 0.02
N ALA A 31 8.00 8.70 0.05
CA ALA A 31 8.51 10.03 -0.34
C ALA A 31 8.26 10.35 -1.83
N LEU A 32 8.14 9.31 -2.68
CA LEU A 32 7.79 9.43 -4.09
C LEU A 32 6.28 9.42 -4.32
N GLY A 33 5.48 9.54 -3.25
CA GLY A 33 4.02 9.48 -3.30
C GLY A 33 3.47 8.08 -3.54
N MET A 34 4.30 7.03 -3.48
CA MET A 34 3.82 5.66 -3.60
C MET A 34 3.07 5.23 -2.35
N PHE A 35 2.00 4.48 -2.54
CA PHE A 35 1.23 3.86 -1.46
C PHE A 35 0.49 2.64 -1.95
N SER A 36 0.38 1.63 -1.10
CA SER A 36 -0.44 0.45 -1.36
C SER A 36 -1.93 0.74 -1.17
N LEU A 37 -2.78 -0.15 -1.68
CA LEU A 37 -4.22 -0.08 -1.43
C LEU A 37 -4.55 -0.05 0.07
N ASP A 38 -3.89 -0.89 0.87
CA ASP A 38 -4.16 -1.00 2.30
C ASP A 38 -3.81 0.28 3.07
N GLN A 39 -2.74 0.97 2.65
CA GLN A 39 -2.37 2.26 3.21
C GLN A 39 -3.41 3.35 2.89
N ASP A 40 -3.96 3.34 1.68
CA ASP A 40 -5.01 4.28 1.29
C ASP A 40 -6.34 3.97 1.99
N LEU A 41 -6.69 2.70 2.14
CA LEU A 41 -7.86 2.27 2.92
C LEU A 41 -7.73 2.71 4.38
N ALA A 42 -6.58 2.51 5.01
CA ALA A 42 -6.33 3.00 6.37
C ALA A 42 -6.42 4.53 6.48
N ARG A 43 -5.99 5.27 5.45
CA ARG A 43 -6.19 6.73 5.37
C ARG A 43 -7.67 7.09 5.25
N LEU A 44 -8.45 6.38 4.44
CA LEU A 44 -9.89 6.62 4.28
C LEU A 44 -10.68 6.33 5.55
N VAL A 45 -10.32 5.27 6.29
CA VAL A 45 -10.89 4.97 7.62
C VAL A 45 -10.58 6.10 8.60
N ARG A 46 -9.31 6.49 8.70
CA ARG A 46 -8.88 7.56 9.63
C ARG A 46 -9.51 8.93 9.32
N THR A 47 -9.76 9.20 8.05
CA THR A 47 -10.44 10.43 7.62
C THR A 47 -11.97 10.34 7.68
N GLY A 48 -12.52 9.23 8.21
CA GLY A 48 -13.96 9.02 8.38
C GLY A 48 -14.72 8.88 7.06
N LYS A 49 -14.03 8.62 5.94
CA LYS A 49 -14.65 8.46 4.62
C LYS A 49 -15.30 7.09 4.44
N ILE A 50 -14.80 6.07 5.15
CA ILE A 50 -15.33 4.70 5.17
C ILE A 50 -15.23 4.11 6.59
N THR A 51 -15.99 3.06 6.88
CA THR A 51 -15.85 2.31 8.14
C THR A 51 -14.72 1.30 8.06
N GLU A 52 -14.20 0.87 9.21
CA GLU A 52 -13.18 -0.19 9.29
C GLU A 52 -13.67 -1.51 8.66
N GLU A 53 -14.95 -1.84 8.82
CA GLU A 53 -15.58 -3.02 8.22
C GLU A 53 -15.54 -3.00 6.69
N VAL A 54 -15.82 -1.83 6.10
CA VAL A 54 -15.76 -1.64 4.64
C VAL A 54 -14.31 -1.76 4.15
N ALA A 55 -13.36 -1.16 4.88
CA ALA A 55 -11.95 -1.29 4.56
C ALA A 55 -11.47 -2.75 4.63
N ARG A 56 -11.90 -3.49 5.64
CA ARG A 56 -11.52 -4.89 5.86
C ARG A 56 -12.10 -5.85 4.81
N SER A 57 -13.25 -5.54 4.22
CA SER A 57 -13.80 -6.32 3.10
C SER A 57 -13.09 -6.05 1.76
N ARG A 58 -12.28 -4.99 1.67
CA ARG A 58 -11.66 -4.54 0.41
C ARG A 58 -10.13 -4.54 0.45
N CYS A 59 -9.51 -4.69 1.61
CA CYS A 59 -8.06 -4.76 1.75
C CYS A 59 -7.49 -6.03 1.14
N GLN A 60 -6.23 -5.97 0.72
CA GLN A 60 -5.50 -7.15 0.29
C GLN A 60 -5.01 -7.98 1.47
N ASN A 61 -4.51 -7.31 2.51
CA ASN A 61 -4.05 -7.96 3.73
C ASN A 61 -4.69 -7.31 4.98
N PRO A 62 -5.62 -8.01 5.66
CA PRO A 62 -6.27 -7.50 6.87
C PRO A 62 -5.31 -7.19 8.02
N ASP A 63 -4.22 -7.94 8.16
CA ASP A 63 -3.22 -7.73 9.21
C ASP A 63 -2.41 -6.44 8.96
N ASP A 64 -2.00 -6.20 7.71
CA ASP A 64 -1.37 -4.94 7.30
C ASP A 64 -2.34 -3.76 7.48
N LEU A 65 -3.60 -3.89 7.05
CA LEU A 65 -4.61 -2.85 7.24
C LEU A 65 -4.75 -2.50 8.73
N LYS A 66 -4.90 -3.50 9.60
CA LYS A 66 -5.00 -3.29 11.05
C LYS A 66 -3.77 -2.57 11.60
N ARG A 67 -2.58 -2.95 11.12
CA ARG A 67 -1.32 -2.27 11.46
C ARG A 67 -1.33 -0.82 11.00
N TYR A 68 -1.79 -0.51 9.79
CA TYR A 68 -1.83 0.87 9.29
C TYR A 68 -2.91 1.75 9.94
N ILE A 69 -4.01 1.15 10.41
CA ILE A 69 -5.06 1.84 11.17
C ILE A 69 -4.56 2.15 12.59
N GLY A 70 -3.92 1.18 13.26
CA GLY A 70 -3.41 1.33 14.62
C GLY A 70 -2.03 1.99 14.72
N ALA A 71 -1.30 2.14 13.61
CA ALA A 71 -0.08 2.90 13.57
C ALA A 71 -0.39 4.41 13.47
N TYR A 72 -0.17 5.08 14.59
CA TYR A 72 -0.26 6.52 14.88
C TYR A 72 -1.54 6.97 15.59
#